data_AF-F9ZUG1-F1
#
_entry.id   AF-F9ZUG1-F1
#
_cell.length_a   1.000
_cell.length_b   1.000
_cell.length_c   1.000
_cell.angle_alpha   90.00
_cell.angle_beta   90.00
_cell.angle_gamma   90.00
#
_symmetry.space_group_name_H-M   'P 1'
#
loop_
_entity.id
_entity.type
_entity.pdbx_description
1 polymer ?
#
loop_
_entity_poly.entity_id
_entity_poly.type
_entity_poly.pdbx_seq_one_letter_code
_entity_poly.pdbx_strand_id
1 'polypeptide(L)'
;MKSGTPEDLPTHPDALREMVLQLLREQEEKDAEHARQIAEHRQIIAQKDQHLSVRDETIARLEMTIAKLKRWRFGRRSEKLSPDQISLWEEALETEIAAVETELEAVLAESAAVKAPKSAPKSTPRRHPGRMKLPDTLPRVEVRHDPESRTCGQCGGPLETIGEEISEKLIWMPPCVQADF
;
A
#
# COMPACT_ATOMS: atom_id res chain seq x y z
N MET A 1 9.13 2.94 -64.04
CA MET A 1 8.26 3.16 -65.22
C MET A 1 9.14 3.40 -66.44
N LYS A 2 9.45 2.34 -67.19
CA LYS A 2 9.91 2.46 -68.58
C LYS A 2 8.76 1.92 -69.41
N SER A 3 8.13 2.80 -70.18
CA SER A 3 7.07 2.49 -71.14
C SER A 3 7.68 1.66 -72.28
N GLY A 4 7.38 0.36 -72.32
CA GLY A 4 7.62 -0.46 -73.49
C GLY A 4 6.54 -0.17 -74.53
N THR A 5 6.94 0.29 -75.70
CA THR A 5 6.12 0.40 -76.91
C THR A 5 5.65 -1.00 -77.35
N PRO A 6 4.42 -1.15 -77.87
CA PRO A 6 3.87 -2.46 -78.26
C PRO A 6 4.41 -3.03 -79.59
N GLU A 7 5.44 -2.44 -80.20
CA GLU A 7 5.90 -2.77 -81.57
C GLU A 7 7.01 -3.83 -81.69
N ASP A 8 7.59 -4.31 -80.58
CA ASP A 8 8.73 -5.27 -80.62
C ASP A 8 8.34 -6.71 -80.24
N LEU A 9 7.09 -7.13 -80.43
CA LEU A 9 6.73 -8.54 -80.18
C LEU A 9 7.18 -9.43 -81.36
N PRO A 10 7.98 -10.47 -81.11
CA PRO A 10 8.41 -11.39 -82.16
C PRO A 10 7.20 -12.08 -82.80
N THR A 11 7.16 -12.17 -84.13
CA THR A 11 6.01 -12.67 -84.89
C THR A 11 6.02 -14.21 -85.05
N HIS A 12 7.16 -14.86 -84.79
CA HIS A 12 7.29 -16.31 -84.85
C HIS A 12 6.95 -16.97 -83.51
N PRO A 13 6.21 -18.11 -83.51
CA PRO A 13 5.71 -18.74 -82.29
C PRO A 13 6.81 -19.23 -81.34
N ASP A 14 7.97 -19.66 -81.88
CA ASP A 14 9.09 -20.13 -81.06
C ASP A 14 9.81 -18.97 -80.34
N ALA A 15 10.00 -17.84 -81.01
CA ALA A 15 10.57 -16.65 -80.41
C ALA A 15 9.69 -16.04 -79.30
N LEU A 16 8.35 -16.13 -79.44
CA LEU A 16 7.42 -15.77 -78.37
C LEU A 16 7.53 -16.70 -77.16
N ARG A 17 7.68 -18.01 -77.37
CA ARG A 17 7.87 -18.99 -76.29
C ARG A 17 9.15 -18.72 -75.51
N GLU A 18 10.25 -18.46 -76.20
CA GLU A 18 11.54 -18.13 -75.56
C GLU A 18 11.43 -16.85 -74.73
N MET A 19 10.79 -15.80 -75.25
CA MET A 19 10.56 -14.55 -74.52
C MET A 19 9.69 -14.76 -73.27
N VAL A 20 8.62 -15.55 -73.37
CA VAL A 20 7.77 -15.88 -72.22
C VAL A 20 8.55 -16.66 -71.16
N LEU A 21 9.38 -17.63 -71.54
CA LEU A 21 10.24 -18.35 -70.61
C LEU A 21 11.30 -17.47 -69.96
N GLN A 22 11.80 -16.45 -70.67
CA GLN A 22 12.69 -15.45 -70.08
C GLN A 22 11.95 -14.58 -69.06
N LEU A 23 10.77 -14.07 -69.41
CA LEU A 23 9.96 -13.26 -68.50
C LEU A 23 9.53 -14.04 -67.25
N LEU A 24 9.20 -15.33 -67.37
CA LEU A 24 8.89 -16.18 -66.22
C LEU A 24 10.09 -16.33 -65.28
N ARG A 25 11.29 -16.56 -65.82
CA ARG A 25 12.52 -16.59 -65.02
C ARG A 25 12.78 -15.25 -64.31
N GLU A 26 12.63 -14.14 -65.02
CA GLU A 26 12.76 -12.81 -64.43
C GLU A 26 11.71 -12.52 -63.33
N GLN A 27 10.49 -13.07 -63.47
CA GLN A 27 9.47 -12.98 -62.43
C GLN A 27 9.83 -13.84 -61.21
N GLU A 28 10.26 -15.08 -61.43
CA GLU A 28 10.70 -15.97 -60.33
C GLU A 28 11.87 -15.37 -59.55
N GLU A 29 12.83 -14.73 -60.22
CA GLU A 29 13.95 -14.02 -59.58
C GLU A 29 13.46 -12.85 -58.73
N LYS A 30 12.56 -12.01 -59.25
CA LYS A 30 11.97 -10.88 -58.51
C LYS A 30 11.14 -11.36 -57.33
N ASP A 31 10.33 -12.40 -57.51
CA ASP A 31 9.54 -12.99 -56.44
C ASP A 31 10.43 -13.57 -55.34
N ALA A 32 11.55 -14.20 -55.71
CA ALA A 32 12.55 -14.67 -54.75
C ALA A 32 13.23 -13.50 -54.01
N GLU A 33 13.55 -12.40 -54.69
CA GLU A 33 14.11 -11.19 -54.07
C GLU A 33 13.11 -10.55 -53.09
N HIS A 34 11.86 -10.37 -53.50
CA HIS A 34 10.81 -9.83 -52.64
C HIS A 34 10.53 -10.75 -51.45
N ALA A 35 10.53 -12.07 -51.65
CA ALA A 35 10.39 -13.03 -50.55
C ALA A 35 11.54 -12.91 -49.53
N ARG A 36 12.78 -12.71 -50.00
CA ARG A 36 13.94 -12.46 -49.13
C ARG A 36 13.79 -11.15 -48.35
N GLN A 37 13.39 -10.07 -49.01
CA GLN A 37 13.15 -8.76 -48.36
C GLN A 37 12.03 -8.85 -47.31
N ILE A 38 10.93 -9.54 -47.62
CA ILE A 38 9.82 -9.75 -46.68
C ILE A 38 10.30 -10.57 -45.48
N ALA A 39 11.10 -11.61 -45.69
CA ALA A 39 11.65 -12.43 -44.61
C ALA A 39 12.56 -11.60 -43.68
N GLU A 40 13.45 -10.78 -44.25
CA GLU A 40 14.32 -9.87 -43.49
C GLU A 40 13.50 -8.85 -42.68
N HIS A 41 12.53 -8.19 -43.33
CA HIS A 41 11.69 -7.21 -42.67
C HIS A 41 10.86 -7.85 -41.53
N ARG A 42 10.35 -9.08 -41.73
CA ARG A 42 9.64 -9.83 -40.69
C ARG A 42 10.54 -10.14 -39.50
N GLN A 43 11.80 -10.50 -39.74
CA GLN A 43 12.76 -10.71 -38.65
C GLN A 43 13.02 -9.43 -37.86
N ILE A 44 13.20 -8.29 -38.55
CA ILE A 44 13.40 -6.99 -37.90
C ILE A 44 12.17 -6.58 -37.08
N ILE A 45 10.96 -6.77 -37.62
CA ILE A 45 9.71 -6.47 -36.91
C ILE A 45 9.61 -7.36 -35.66
N ALA A 46 9.85 -8.66 -35.78
CA ALA A 46 9.80 -9.58 -34.64
C ALA A 46 10.79 -9.18 -33.52
N GLN A 47 12.01 -8.78 -33.87
CA GLN A 47 13.00 -8.29 -32.90
C GLN A 47 12.53 -6.99 -32.22
N LYS A 48 11.96 -6.06 -32.99
CA LYS A 48 11.42 -4.80 -32.45
C LYS A 48 10.23 -5.06 -31.53
N ASP A 49 9.31 -5.94 -31.90
CA ASP A 49 8.14 -6.29 -31.10
C ASP A 49 8.55 -6.95 -29.78
N GLN A 50 9.56 -7.82 -29.79
CA GLN A 50 10.12 -8.38 -28.56
C GLN A 50 10.69 -7.28 -27.65
N HIS A 51 11.44 -6.34 -28.22
CA HIS A 51 12.00 -5.23 -27.44
C HIS A 51 10.92 -4.29 -26.90
N LEU A 52 9.87 -4.00 -27.68
CA LEU A 52 8.71 -3.23 -27.23
C LEU A 52 7.99 -3.94 -26.08
N SER A 53 7.72 -5.24 -26.20
CA SER A 53 7.10 -6.03 -25.14
C SER A 53 7.87 -5.98 -23.82
N VAL A 54 9.20 -6.10 -23.85
CA VAL A 54 10.05 -6.01 -22.65
C VAL A 54 10.00 -4.61 -22.04
N ARG A 55 9.99 -3.57 -22.89
CA ARG A 55 9.88 -2.18 -22.42
C ARG A 55 8.52 -1.92 -21.80
N ASP A 56 7.43 -2.38 -22.40
CA ASP A 56 6.07 -2.19 -21.90
C ASP A 56 5.87 -2.88 -20.56
N GLU A 57 6.40 -4.10 -20.39
CA GLU A 57 6.38 -4.77 -19.08
C GLU A 57 7.15 -3.98 -18.01
N THR A 58 8.31 -3.43 -18.40
CA THR A 58 9.12 -2.61 -17.51
C THR A 58 8.39 -1.31 -17.14
N ILE A 59 7.75 -0.65 -18.10
CA ILE A 59 6.94 0.54 -17.89
C ILE A 59 5.80 0.22 -16.92
N ALA A 60 5.01 -0.83 -17.18
CA ALA A 60 3.92 -1.24 -16.32
C ALA A 60 4.38 -1.52 -14.88
N ARG A 61 5.52 -2.20 -14.71
CA ARG A 61 6.13 -2.47 -13.40
C ARG A 61 6.54 -1.19 -12.68
N LEU A 62 7.17 -0.25 -13.39
CA LEU A 62 7.59 1.04 -12.85
C LEU A 62 6.38 1.92 -12.49
N GLU A 63 5.36 1.98 -13.34
CA GLU A 63 4.12 2.71 -13.10
C GLU A 63 3.39 2.18 -11.86
N MET A 64 3.27 0.85 -11.71
CA MET A 64 2.71 0.24 -10.51
C MET A 64 3.54 0.64 -9.26
N THR A 65 4.86 0.63 -9.36
CA THR A 65 5.75 0.99 -8.26
C THR A 65 5.58 2.46 -7.88
N ILE A 66 5.54 3.35 -8.87
CA ILE A 66 5.27 4.78 -8.69
C ILE A 66 3.90 4.99 -8.06
N ALA A 67 2.86 4.27 -8.50
CA ALA A 67 1.53 4.36 -7.92
C ALA A 67 1.51 3.92 -6.44
N LYS A 68 2.22 2.84 -6.09
CA LYS A 68 2.40 2.40 -4.70
C LYS A 68 3.12 3.45 -3.87
N LEU A 69 4.23 3.99 -4.36
CA LEU A 69 5.00 5.03 -3.66
C LEU A 69 4.20 6.32 -3.51
N LYS A 70 3.44 6.73 -4.53
CA LYS A 70 2.53 7.88 -4.47
C LYS A 70 1.41 7.64 -3.45
N ARG A 71 0.82 6.45 -3.39
CA ARG A 71 -0.16 6.10 -2.34
C ARG A 71 0.48 6.09 -0.95
N TRP A 72 1.72 5.64 -0.81
CA TRP A 72 2.41 5.65 0.48
C TRP A 72 2.77 7.08 0.93
N ARG A 73 3.24 7.92 0.01
CA ARG A 73 3.70 9.30 0.29
C ARG A 73 2.56 10.31 0.40
N PHE A 74 1.59 10.21 -0.51
CA PHE A 74 0.51 11.18 -0.73
C PHE A 74 -0.88 10.56 -0.64
N GLY A 75 -1.00 9.24 -0.52
CA GLY A 75 -2.29 8.63 -0.27
C GLY A 75 -2.87 9.11 1.05
N ARG A 76 -4.16 8.88 1.22
CA ARG A 76 -4.87 9.37 2.39
C ARG A 76 -4.18 8.85 3.65
N ARG A 77 -3.72 9.76 4.52
CA ARG A 77 -3.61 9.54 5.96
C ARG A 77 -5.01 9.34 6.59
N SER A 78 -5.91 8.61 5.92
CA SER A 78 -7.28 8.42 6.39
C SER A 78 -7.36 7.20 7.28
N GLU A 79 -7.12 7.44 8.56
CA GLU A 79 -7.93 6.87 9.64
C GLU A 79 -9.36 7.46 9.64
N LYS A 80 -9.78 8.19 8.60
CA LYS A 80 -11.15 8.69 8.45
C LYS A 80 -11.99 7.63 7.76
N LEU A 81 -12.72 6.87 8.56
CA LEU A 81 -13.83 6.01 8.11
C LEU A 81 -14.82 6.85 7.30
N SER A 82 -15.39 6.25 6.25
CA SER A 82 -16.47 6.89 5.50
C SER A 82 -17.71 7.06 6.38
N PRO A 83 -18.53 8.11 6.19
CA PRO A 83 -19.72 8.35 7.02
C PRO A 83 -20.69 7.15 7.01
N ASP A 84 -20.86 6.50 5.87
CA ASP A 84 -21.70 5.29 5.75
C ASP A 84 -21.14 4.13 6.58
N GLN A 85 -19.82 3.97 6.64
CA GLN A 85 -19.20 2.97 7.50
C GLN A 85 -19.41 3.33 8.98
N ILE A 86 -19.24 4.59 9.36
CA ILE A 86 -19.45 5.05 10.75
C ILE A 86 -20.88 4.74 11.19
N SER A 87 -21.88 5.03 10.34
CA SER A 87 -23.29 4.72 10.64
C SER A 87 -23.53 3.22 10.86
N LEU A 88 -22.89 2.34 10.09
CA LEU A 88 -23.00 0.89 10.29
C LEU A 88 -22.35 0.43 11.60
N TRP A 89 -21.23 1.05 11.99
CA TRP A 89 -20.57 0.77 13.27
C TRP A 89 -21.39 1.29 14.46
N GLU A 90 -22.03 2.45 14.32
CA GLU A 90 -22.93 3.02 15.33
C GLU A 90 -24.15 2.12 15.55
N GLU A 91 -24.79 1.64 14.48
CA GLU A 91 -25.91 0.70 14.58
C GLU A 91 -25.49 -0.61 15.26
N ALA A 92 -24.35 -1.19 14.86
CA ALA A 92 -23.83 -2.39 15.49
C ALA A 92 -23.53 -2.19 16.98
N LEU A 93 -22.93 -1.05 17.35
CA LEU A 93 -22.63 -0.70 18.74
C LEU A 93 -23.91 -0.57 19.58
N GLU A 94 -24.95 0.08 19.04
CA GLU A 94 -26.24 0.22 19.72
C GLU A 94 -26.88 -1.15 19.99
N THR A 95 -26.80 -2.09 19.04
CA THR A 95 -27.33 -3.46 19.25
C THR A 95 -26.57 -4.22 20.33
N GLU A 96 -25.25 -4.08 20.41
CA GLU A 96 -24.43 -4.71 21.45
C GLU A 96 -24.72 -4.12 22.83
N ILE A 97 -24.87 -2.80 22.93
CA ILE A 97 -25.24 -2.12 24.17
C ILE A 97 -26.60 -2.63 24.67
N ALA A 98 -27.61 -2.69 23.79
CA ALA A 98 -28.93 -3.17 24.15
C ALA A 98 -28.89 -4.63 24.63
N ALA A 99 -28.11 -5.49 23.99
CA ALA A 99 -27.94 -6.87 24.43
C ALA A 99 -27.35 -6.95 25.85
N VAL A 100 -26.27 -6.20 26.12
CA VAL A 100 -25.64 -6.15 27.45
C VAL A 100 -26.59 -5.58 28.50
N GLU A 101 -27.38 -4.56 28.17
CA GLU A 101 -28.39 -3.99 29.08
C GLU A 101 -29.45 -5.02 29.46
N THR A 102 -29.94 -5.82 28.50
CA THR A 102 -30.92 -6.88 28.80
C THR A 102 -30.33 -8.00 29.67
N GLU A 103 -29.08 -8.39 29.45
CA GLU A 103 -28.38 -9.35 30.31
C GLU A 103 -28.21 -8.79 31.72
N LEU A 104 -27.87 -7.51 31.84
CA LEU A 104 -27.72 -6.85 33.13
C LEU A 104 -29.04 -6.78 33.90
N GLU A 105 -30.15 -6.45 33.22
CA GLU A 105 -31.50 -6.46 33.82
C GLU A 105 -31.89 -7.84 34.33
N ALA A 106 -31.60 -8.91 33.57
CA ALA A 106 -31.85 -10.28 33.99
C ALA A 106 -31.06 -10.65 35.25
N VAL A 107 -29.76 -10.32 35.30
CA VAL A 107 -28.90 -10.54 36.48
C VAL A 107 -29.41 -9.75 37.69
N LEU A 108 -29.84 -8.51 37.50
CA LEU A 108 -30.39 -7.69 38.57
C LEU A 108 -31.73 -8.24 39.09
N ALA A 109 -32.61 -8.73 38.21
CA ALA A 109 -33.87 -9.35 38.58
C ALA A 109 -33.67 -10.66 39.37
N GLU A 110 -32.71 -11.50 38.95
CA GLU A 110 -32.31 -12.69 39.70
C GLU A 110 -31.73 -12.33 41.07
N SER A 111 -30.90 -11.28 41.15
CA SER A 111 -30.35 -10.81 42.42
C SER A 111 -31.41 -10.23 43.38
N ALA A 112 -32.49 -9.64 42.83
CA ALA A 112 -33.61 -9.12 43.60
C ALA A 112 -34.51 -10.25 44.13
N ALA A 113 -34.66 -11.35 43.39
CA ALA A 113 -35.38 -12.55 43.82
C ALA A 113 -34.65 -13.33 44.94
N VAL A 114 -33.35 -13.12 45.11
CA VAL A 114 -32.49 -13.81 46.11
C VAL A 114 -32.37 -13.05 47.44
N LYS A 115 -33.23 -12.04 47.72
CA LYS A 115 -33.30 -11.40 49.06
C LYS A 115 -33.96 -12.31 50.13
N ALA A 116 -33.31 -13.42 50.46
CA ALA A 116 -33.28 -13.98 51.80
C ALA A 116 -31.84 -13.81 52.33
N PRO A 117 -31.63 -13.36 53.59
CA PRO A 117 -30.31 -12.98 54.04
C PRO A 117 -29.48 -14.24 54.27
N LYS A 118 -28.57 -14.54 53.35
CA LYS A 118 -27.43 -15.41 53.63
C LYS A 118 -26.17 -14.66 53.25
N SER A 119 -25.45 -14.28 54.30
CA SER A 119 -24.07 -13.80 54.26
C SER A 119 -23.19 -14.83 53.56
N ALA A 120 -22.96 -14.64 52.27
CA ALA A 120 -21.87 -15.28 51.55
C ALA A 120 -20.69 -14.29 51.46
N PRO A 121 -19.45 -14.75 51.64
CA PRO A 121 -18.30 -13.86 51.73
C PRO A 121 -18.07 -13.21 50.37
N LYS A 122 -17.88 -11.88 50.38
CA LYS A 122 -17.51 -11.10 49.21
C LYS A 122 -16.26 -11.72 48.58
N SER A 123 -16.42 -12.32 47.40
CA SER A 123 -15.29 -12.61 46.52
C SER A 123 -14.58 -11.29 46.26
N THR A 124 -13.34 -11.17 46.71
CA THR A 124 -12.51 -10.00 46.45
C THR A 124 -12.32 -9.85 44.94
N PRO A 125 -12.47 -8.64 44.38
CA PRO A 125 -12.11 -8.41 42.99
C PRO A 125 -10.62 -8.73 42.88
N ARG A 126 -10.25 -9.67 41.99
CA ARG A 126 -8.85 -9.91 41.67
C ARG A 126 -8.30 -8.62 41.10
N ARG A 127 -7.49 -7.92 41.90
CA ARG A 127 -6.67 -6.79 41.45
C ARG A 127 -5.82 -7.33 40.31
N HIS A 128 -6.13 -6.92 39.09
CA HIS A 128 -5.14 -6.90 38.03
C HIS A 128 -3.91 -6.18 38.61
N PRO A 129 -2.70 -6.72 38.48
CA PRO A 129 -1.52 -5.95 38.79
C PRO A 129 -1.46 -4.86 37.72
N GLY A 130 -2.06 -3.70 38.00
CA GLY A 130 -1.73 -2.47 37.29
C GLY A 130 -0.22 -2.26 37.34
N ARG A 131 0.31 -1.33 36.53
CA ARG A 131 1.74 -0.99 36.53
C ARG A 131 2.26 -0.88 37.97
N MET A 132 3.10 -1.82 38.38
CA MET A 132 3.76 -1.75 39.68
C MET A 132 4.66 -0.53 39.66
N LYS A 133 4.54 0.33 40.68
CA LYS A 133 5.41 1.49 40.84
C LYS A 133 6.86 1.03 40.92
N LEU A 134 7.78 1.83 40.37
CA LEU A 134 9.20 1.52 40.49
C LEU A 134 9.64 1.64 41.97
N PRO A 135 10.49 0.73 42.46
CA PRO A 135 10.99 0.79 43.84
C PRO A 135 11.64 2.13 44.17
N ASP A 136 11.43 2.61 45.40
CA ASP A 136 12.01 3.87 45.90
C ASP A 136 13.54 3.82 46.04
N THR A 137 14.12 2.62 46.05
CA THR A 137 15.58 2.41 46.16
C THR A 137 16.33 2.70 44.86
N LEU A 138 15.65 2.80 43.72
CA LEU A 138 16.29 3.11 42.45
C LEU A 138 16.63 4.61 42.39
N PRO A 139 17.83 5.00 41.90
CA PRO A 139 18.16 6.40 41.72
C PRO A 139 17.17 7.06 40.75
N ARG A 140 16.57 8.17 41.17
CA ARG A 140 15.58 8.92 40.39
C ARG A 140 16.21 10.18 39.80
N VAL A 141 15.83 10.49 38.56
CA VAL A 141 16.14 11.76 37.90
C VAL A 141 14.81 12.40 37.53
N GLU A 142 14.49 13.53 38.16
CA GLU A 142 13.26 14.27 37.89
C GLU A 142 13.45 15.23 36.71
N VAL A 143 12.61 15.11 35.68
CA VAL A 143 12.58 16.03 34.55
C VAL A 143 11.22 16.69 34.51
N ARG A 144 11.19 17.98 34.85
CA ARG A 144 9.97 18.79 34.80
C ARG A 144 9.88 19.51 33.46
N HIS A 145 8.78 19.27 32.74
CA HIS A 145 8.49 19.93 31.48
C HIS A 145 7.51 21.07 31.70
N ASP A 146 8.03 22.27 31.96
CA ASP A 146 7.22 23.49 32.04
C ASP A 146 7.30 24.30 30.74
N PRO A 147 6.30 25.14 30.43
CA PRO A 147 6.38 26.10 29.34
C PRO A 147 7.49 27.14 29.59
N GLU A 148 8.01 27.74 28.51
CA GLU A 148 9.10 28.74 28.57
C GLU A 148 8.75 29.97 29.42
N SER A 149 7.46 30.33 29.48
CA SER A 149 6.96 31.40 30.35
C SER A 149 5.83 30.88 31.22
N ARG A 150 5.88 31.23 32.52
CA ARG A 150 4.81 30.98 33.50
C ARG A 150 3.90 32.20 33.71
N THR A 151 3.90 33.14 32.76
CA THR A 151 3.03 34.31 32.75
C THR A 151 2.07 34.28 31.57
N CYS A 152 0.84 34.70 31.81
CA CYS A 152 -0.17 34.78 30.75
C CYS A 152 0.18 35.91 29.77
N GLY A 153 0.31 35.58 28.49
CA GLY A 153 0.65 36.55 27.43
C GLY A 153 -0.41 37.64 27.18
N GLN A 154 -1.62 37.50 27.72
CA GLN A 154 -2.70 38.48 27.57
C GLN A 154 -2.92 39.36 28.82
N CYS A 155 -2.79 38.81 30.03
CA CYS A 155 -3.09 39.55 31.27
C CYS A 155 -1.88 39.73 32.20
N GLY A 156 -0.73 39.11 31.89
CA GLY A 156 0.50 39.21 32.69
C GLY A 156 0.44 38.48 34.04
N GLY A 157 -0.68 37.84 34.38
CA GLY A 157 -0.85 37.08 35.62
C GLY A 157 -0.03 35.79 35.65
N PRO A 158 0.27 35.25 36.85
CA PRO A 158 0.92 33.96 37.00
C PRO A 158 0.00 32.83 36.51
N LEU A 159 0.56 31.87 35.79
CA LEU A 159 -0.16 30.65 35.39
C LEU A 159 -0.24 29.67 36.56
N GLU A 160 -1.42 29.09 36.77
CA GLU A 160 -1.66 28.04 37.76
C GLU A 160 -1.56 26.65 37.10
N THR A 161 -1.07 25.66 37.84
CA THR A 161 -0.95 24.28 37.36
C THR A 161 -2.29 23.58 37.39
N ILE A 162 -2.79 23.15 36.22
CA ILE A 162 -4.05 22.41 36.08
C ILE A 162 -3.76 21.04 35.47
N GLY A 163 -4.00 19.98 36.23
CA GLY A 163 -3.79 18.61 35.79
C GLY A 163 -2.31 18.26 35.65
N GLU A 164 -1.78 17.47 36.58
CA GLU A 164 -0.41 16.97 36.52
C GLU A 164 -0.42 15.53 36.00
N GLU A 165 0.39 15.25 34.97
CA GLU A 165 0.64 13.89 34.50
C GLU A 165 2.09 13.51 34.83
N ILE A 166 2.24 12.50 35.70
CA ILE A 166 3.55 11.99 36.12
C ILE A 166 3.77 10.64 35.44
N SER A 167 4.87 10.51 34.70
CA SER A 167 5.27 9.24 34.09
C SER A 167 6.65 8.81 34.58
N GLU A 168 6.74 7.58 35.09
CA GLU A 168 8.01 6.97 35.51
C GLU A 168 8.59 6.11 34.38
N LYS A 169 9.88 6.27 34.07
CA LYS A 169 10.60 5.49 33.06
C LYS A 169 11.89 4.94 33.65
N LEU A 170 12.10 3.62 33.53
CA LEU A 170 13.36 2.97 33.90
C LEU A 170 14.33 3.02 32.72
N ILE A 171 15.46 3.71 32.89
CA ILE A 171 16.56 3.68 31.91
C ILE A 171 17.58 2.67 32.39
N TRP A 172 17.81 1.62 31.60
CA TRP A 172 18.87 0.65 31.84
C TRP A 172 20.10 1.00 31.00
N MET A 173 21.24 1.20 31.63
CA MET A 173 22.53 1.38 30.95
C MET A 173 23.37 0.12 31.12
N PRO A 174 23.73 -0.58 30.02
CA PRO A 174 24.68 -1.68 30.10
C PRO A 174 26.05 -1.18 30.56
N PRO A 175 26.85 -2.01 31.25
CA PRO A 175 28.23 -1.65 31.59
C PRO A 175 29.06 -1.48 30.32
N CYS A 176 29.73 -0.33 30.19
CA CYS A 176 30.71 -0.08 29.14
C CYS A 176 32.08 -0.56 29.63
N VAL A 177 32.75 -1.41 28.85
CA VAL A 177 34.14 -1.80 29.12
C VAL A 177 35.03 -0.63 28.71
N GLN A 178 35.68 0.01 29.67
CA GLN A 178 36.72 0.99 29.36
C GLN A 178 38.00 0.21 29.06
N ALA A 179 38.43 0.24 27.79
CA ALA A 179 39.76 -0.19 27.42
C ALA A 179 40.70 0.99 27.63
N ASP A 180 41.49 0.93 28.69
CA ASP A 180 42.59 1.84 28.90
C ASP A 180 43.66 1.55 27.82
N PHE A 181 43.92 2.54 26.96
CA PHE A 181 45.03 2.53 26.00
C PHE A 181 46.21 3.33 26.55
#